data_AF-A0AAI9T532-F1
#
_entry.id   AF-A0AAI9T532-F1
#
_cell.length_a   1.000
_cell.length_b   1.000
_cell.length_c   1.000
_cell.angle_alpha   90.00
_cell.angle_beta   90.00
_cell.angle_gamma   90.00
#
_symmetry.space_group_name_H-M   'P 1'
#
loop_
_entity.id
_entity.type
_entity.pdbx_description
1 polymer ?
#
loop_
_entity_poly.entity_id
_entity_poly.type
_entity_poly.pdbx_seq_one_letter_code
_entity_poly.pdbx_strand_id
1 'polypeptide(L)'
;PIPSSATPATGNGVASYEIGAGVHGGTIKSIVWNQDYNVVTTAAEDRKIRWWDLRSRHPIVEYGVDGAIGSCELNSLATRPNDAGILTVAAGKSVYLFDGVQPGRLLKKVDYDYDVASAAVNSESGRLVTGSANDTWARVYDLNTDEELEVQKGHHGPIWSVSFSPDGKLYGTGSEDGTIKLWKACREPYGLWR
;
A
#
# COMPACT_ATOMS: atom_id res chain seq x y z
N PRO A 1 -52.65 31.30 16.56
CA PRO A 1 -52.76 30.89 15.15
C PRO A 1 -51.59 31.44 14.33
N ILE A 2 -50.56 30.60 14.15
CA ILE A 2 -49.38 30.82 13.29
C ILE A 2 -49.04 29.42 12.72
N PRO A 3 -48.72 29.26 11.42
CA PRO A 3 -48.99 28.03 10.68
C PRO A 3 -47.86 27.00 10.72
N SER A 4 -48.27 25.75 10.48
CA SER A 4 -47.45 24.59 10.17
C SER A 4 -46.69 24.73 8.84
N SER A 5 -45.38 24.49 8.86
CA SER A 5 -44.55 24.08 7.72
C SER A 5 -43.15 23.77 8.27
N ALA A 6 -42.42 22.73 7.91
CA ALA A 6 -42.51 21.82 6.79
C ALA A 6 -41.96 20.46 7.20
N THR A 7 -42.54 19.39 6.65
CA THR A 7 -41.94 18.06 6.62
C THR A 7 -40.57 18.16 5.94
N PRO A 8 -39.46 17.68 6.53
CA PRO A 8 -38.24 17.55 5.77
C PRO A 8 -38.49 16.51 4.68
N ALA A 9 -38.31 16.93 3.44
CA ALA A 9 -38.34 16.06 2.28
C ALA A 9 -37.40 14.87 2.52
N THR A 10 -37.94 13.67 2.35
CA THR A 10 -37.17 12.44 2.20
C THR A 10 -36.32 12.58 0.95
N GLY A 11 -35.12 13.15 1.09
CA GLY A 11 -34.08 12.94 0.11
C GLY A 11 -33.86 11.44 0.03
N ASN A 12 -34.13 10.85 -1.13
CA ASN A 12 -33.65 9.52 -1.49
C ASN A 12 -32.12 9.61 -1.54
N GLY A 13 -31.49 9.67 -0.38
CA GLY A 13 -30.05 9.59 -0.20
C GLY A 13 -29.68 8.15 -0.46
N VAL A 14 -29.24 7.88 -1.68
CA VAL A 14 -28.69 6.58 -2.03
C VAL A 14 -27.45 6.38 -1.15
N ALA A 15 -27.59 5.58 -0.09
CA ALA A 15 -26.60 5.45 0.99
C ALA A 15 -25.31 4.73 0.56
N SER A 16 -25.30 4.13 -0.63
CA SER A 16 -24.15 3.44 -1.21
C SER A 16 -24.27 3.41 -2.72
N TYR A 17 -23.14 3.44 -3.43
CA TYR A 17 -23.12 3.23 -4.87
C TYR A 17 -21.95 2.31 -5.23
N GLU A 18 -22.12 1.57 -6.31
CA GLU A 18 -21.13 0.62 -6.82
C GLU A 18 -20.29 1.26 -7.93
N ILE A 19 -19.02 0.88 -8.01
CA ILE A 19 -18.11 1.21 -9.10
C ILE A 19 -17.59 -0.11 -9.71
N GLY A 20 -17.47 -0.17 -11.03
CA GLY A 20 -16.80 -1.30 -11.67
C GLY A 20 -17.48 -2.66 -11.57
N ALA A 21 -18.82 -2.72 -11.50
CA ALA A 21 -19.57 -3.97 -11.46
C ALA A 21 -19.17 -4.91 -12.61
N GLY A 22 -18.66 -6.10 -12.27
CA GLY A 22 -18.19 -7.11 -13.23
C GLY A 22 -16.85 -6.81 -13.93
N VAL A 23 -16.16 -5.74 -13.56
CA VAL A 23 -14.84 -5.38 -14.14
C VAL A 23 -13.70 -6.19 -13.51
N HIS A 24 -13.81 -6.51 -12.22
CA HIS A 24 -12.83 -7.34 -11.52
C HIS A 24 -13.04 -8.82 -11.86
N GLY A 25 -11.96 -9.48 -12.30
CA GLY A 25 -11.96 -10.91 -12.64
C GLY A 25 -11.61 -11.84 -11.47
N GLY A 26 -11.67 -11.36 -10.22
CA GLY A 26 -11.27 -12.10 -9.03
C GLY A 26 -11.45 -11.29 -7.74
N THR A 27 -10.96 -11.82 -6.62
CA THR A 27 -11.06 -11.15 -5.32
C THR A 27 -10.26 -9.85 -5.31
N ILE A 28 -10.86 -8.77 -4.81
CA ILE A 28 -10.13 -7.53 -4.56
C ILE A 28 -9.31 -7.72 -3.28
N LYS A 29 -7.98 -7.67 -3.40
CA LYS A 29 -7.05 -7.90 -2.28
C LYS A 29 -6.82 -6.66 -1.45
N SER A 30 -6.80 -5.49 -2.09
CA SER A 30 -6.55 -4.22 -1.41
C SER A 30 -7.25 -3.06 -2.12
N ILE A 31 -7.63 -2.07 -1.32
CA ILE A 31 -8.22 -0.80 -1.71
C ILE A 31 -7.43 0.32 -1.04
N VAL A 32 -6.97 1.27 -1.82
CA VAL A 32 -6.11 2.37 -1.36
C VAL A 32 -6.68 3.68 -1.86
N TRP A 33 -6.92 4.62 -0.94
CA TRP A 33 -7.25 5.99 -1.28
C TRP A 33 -6.02 6.69 -1.84
N ASN A 34 -6.19 7.38 -2.96
CA ASN A 34 -5.12 8.19 -3.50
C ASN A 34 -5.06 9.57 -2.82
N GLN A 35 -4.00 10.34 -3.09
CA GLN A 35 -3.91 11.74 -2.64
C GLN A 35 -5.11 12.58 -3.13
N ASP A 36 -5.59 12.33 -4.35
CA ASP A 36 -6.90 12.84 -4.78
C ASP A 36 -8.02 11.97 -4.19
N TYR A 37 -8.86 12.57 -3.34
CA TYR A 37 -10.03 11.92 -2.75
C TYR A 37 -11.09 11.46 -3.76
N ASN A 38 -10.95 11.79 -5.04
CA ASN A 38 -11.80 11.29 -6.11
C ASN A 38 -11.21 10.07 -6.81
N VAL A 39 -10.00 9.65 -6.43
CA VAL A 39 -9.31 8.51 -7.03
C VAL A 39 -9.09 7.41 -6.00
N VAL A 40 -9.52 6.20 -6.35
CA VAL A 40 -9.29 5.00 -5.55
C VAL A 40 -8.48 4.00 -6.38
N THR A 41 -7.47 3.42 -5.76
CA THR A 41 -6.71 2.33 -6.37
C THR A 41 -7.15 1.00 -5.79
N THR A 42 -7.39 0.03 -6.68
CA THR A 42 -7.75 -1.33 -6.30
C THR A 42 -6.73 -2.29 -6.90
N ALA A 43 -6.35 -3.30 -6.13
CA ALA A 43 -5.48 -4.37 -6.58
C ALA A 43 -6.20 -5.71 -6.36
N ALA A 44 -6.36 -6.50 -7.43
CA ALA A 44 -7.17 -7.73 -7.41
C ALA A 44 -6.40 -8.97 -7.90
N GLU A 45 -6.93 -10.15 -7.58
CA GLU A 45 -6.35 -11.46 -7.96
C GLU A 45 -6.31 -11.70 -9.48
N ASP A 46 -7.05 -10.91 -10.25
CA ASP A 46 -6.96 -10.90 -11.72
C ASP A 46 -5.65 -10.29 -12.26
N ARG A 47 -4.68 -10.04 -11.36
CA ARG A 47 -3.34 -9.51 -11.65
C ARG A 47 -3.39 -8.13 -12.29
N LYS A 48 -4.39 -7.34 -11.92
CA LYS A 48 -4.54 -5.96 -12.38
C LYS A 48 -4.67 -5.01 -11.20
N ILE A 49 -3.96 -3.90 -11.33
CA ILE A 49 -4.14 -2.70 -10.53
C ILE A 49 -5.00 -1.75 -11.35
N ARG A 50 -6.03 -1.18 -10.74
CA ARG A 50 -6.94 -0.23 -11.40
C ARG A 50 -7.05 1.03 -10.56
N TRP A 51 -6.98 2.17 -11.21
CA TRP A 51 -7.27 3.46 -10.63
C TRP A 51 -8.63 3.90 -11.12
N TRP A 52 -9.53 4.20 -10.20
CA TRP A 52 -10.90 4.55 -10.47
C TRP A 52 -11.10 6.03 -10.24
N ASP A 53 -11.77 6.70 -11.17
CA ASP A 53 -12.34 8.02 -10.88
C ASP A 53 -13.74 7.80 -10.32
N LEU A 54 -13.96 8.22 -9.08
CA LEU A 54 -15.23 8.06 -8.38
C LEU A 54 -16.35 8.89 -8.99
N ARG A 55 -16.01 9.95 -9.74
CA ARG A 55 -16.99 10.81 -10.40
C ARG A 55 -17.55 10.14 -11.65
N SER A 56 -16.68 9.64 -12.52
CA SER A 56 -17.08 8.90 -13.73
C SER A 56 -17.44 7.44 -13.46
N ARG A 57 -16.99 6.87 -12.33
CA ARG A 57 -17.15 5.44 -11.96
C ARG A 57 -16.49 4.48 -12.94
N HIS A 58 -15.53 4.98 -13.71
CA HIS A 58 -14.77 4.23 -14.69
C HIS A 58 -13.30 4.16 -14.28
N PRO A 59 -12.59 3.10 -14.70
CA PRO A 59 -11.15 3.03 -14.48
C PRO A 59 -10.48 4.10 -15.35
N ILE A 60 -9.68 4.95 -14.71
CA ILE A 60 -8.77 5.90 -15.37
C ILE A 60 -7.71 5.11 -16.12
N VAL A 61 -7.13 4.11 -15.46
CA VAL A 61 -6.08 3.25 -16.01
C VAL A 61 -6.12 1.88 -15.36
N GLU A 62 -5.82 0.86 -16.16
CA GLU A 62 -5.55 -0.50 -15.70
C GLU A 62 -4.10 -0.85 -15.98
N TYR A 63 -3.43 -1.47 -15.01
CA TYR A 63 -2.04 -1.91 -15.12
C TYR A 63 -1.94 -3.39 -14.76
N GLY A 64 -1.34 -4.20 -15.63
CA GLY A 64 -1.13 -5.62 -15.40
C GLY A 64 0.16 -5.88 -14.63
N VAL A 65 0.13 -6.81 -13.67
CA VAL A 65 1.29 -7.21 -12.86
C VAL A 65 1.67 -8.67 -13.04
N ASP A 66 2.93 -8.97 -12.77
CA ASP A 66 3.52 -10.29 -12.91
C ASP A 66 3.32 -11.09 -11.61
N GLY A 67 2.19 -11.78 -11.51
CA GLY A 67 1.91 -12.72 -10.43
C GLY A 67 0.78 -12.29 -9.50
N ALA A 68 0.57 -13.07 -8.44
CA ALA A 68 -0.52 -12.86 -7.50
C ALA A 68 -0.26 -11.63 -6.62
N ILE A 69 -1.25 -10.76 -6.49
CA ILE A 69 -1.14 -9.56 -5.66
C ILE A 69 -1.17 -9.97 -4.18
N GLY A 70 -0.11 -9.62 -3.46
CA GLY A 70 0.01 -9.80 -2.02
C GLY A 70 -0.51 -8.60 -1.26
N SER A 71 0.08 -7.42 -1.50
CA SER A 71 -0.33 -6.17 -0.88
C SER A 71 -0.30 -5.00 -1.86
N CYS A 72 -1.06 -3.95 -1.53
CA CYS A 72 -1.06 -2.68 -2.23
C CYS A 72 -1.30 -1.60 -1.18
N GLU A 73 -0.34 -0.70 -1.00
CA GLU A 73 -0.33 0.30 0.06
C GLU A 73 0.24 1.63 -0.45
N LEU A 74 -0.41 2.75 -0.12
CA LEU A 74 0.14 4.08 -0.39
C LEU A 74 0.99 4.51 0.79
N ASN A 75 2.30 4.55 0.57
CA ASN A 75 3.24 5.00 1.57
C ASN A 75 3.44 6.51 1.42
N SER A 76 2.81 7.29 2.31
CA SER A 76 3.05 8.72 2.47
C SER A 76 3.60 9.00 3.86
N LEU A 77 4.62 9.85 3.95
CA LEU A 77 5.21 10.22 5.23
C LEU A 77 4.55 11.50 5.74
N ALA A 78 4.04 11.45 6.97
CA ALA A 78 3.41 12.61 7.61
C ALA A 78 4.41 13.74 7.89
N THR A 79 5.72 13.44 7.88
CA THR A 79 6.80 14.41 8.05
C THR A 79 6.96 15.36 6.87
N ARG A 80 6.39 15.02 5.70
CA ARG A 80 6.48 15.81 4.47
C ARG A 80 5.08 16.31 4.05
N PRO A 81 4.69 17.53 4.42
CA PRO A 81 3.45 18.11 3.93
C PRO A 81 3.52 18.23 2.39
N ASN A 82 2.52 17.66 1.71
CA ASN A 82 2.46 17.47 0.25
C ASN A 82 3.38 16.39 -0.34
N ASP A 83 3.82 15.40 0.45
CA ASP A 83 4.43 14.20 -0.14
C ASP A 83 3.39 13.49 -1.02
N ALA A 84 3.70 13.42 -2.31
CA ALA A 84 2.92 12.67 -3.30
C ALA A 84 2.69 11.22 -2.84
N GLY A 85 3.62 10.69 -2.04
CA GLY A 85 3.60 9.30 -1.60
C GLY A 85 3.96 8.35 -2.75
N ILE A 86 4.30 7.13 -2.38
CA ILE A 86 4.62 6.06 -3.33
C ILE A 86 3.64 4.93 -3.10
N LEU A 87 2.85 4.63 -4.13
CA LEU A 87 1.99 3.45 -4.11
C LEU A 87 2.87 2.23 -4.35
N THR A 88 2.96 1.37 -3.36
CA THR A 88 3.75 0.14 -3.37
C THR A 88 2.83 -1.03 -3.57
N VAL A 89 3.11 -1.88 -4.55
CA VAL A 89 2.35 -3.09 -4.83
C VAL A 89 3.28 -4.29 -4.88
N ALA A 90 3.06 -5.24 -3.98
CA ALA A 90 3.72 -6.53 -4.00
C ALA A 90 2.90 -7.50 -4.85
N ALA A 91 3.49 -8.03 -5.93
CA ALA A 91 2.84 -9.00 -6.79
C ALA A 91 3.82 -10.10 -7.22
N GLY A 92 3.53 -11.34 -6.83
CA GLY A 92 4.40 -12.49 -7.08
C GLY A 92 5.80 -12.25 -6.53
N LYS A 93 6.79 -12.18 -7.42
CA LYS A 93 8.20 -11.94 -7.09
C LYS A 93 8.65 -10.51 -7.33
N SER A 94 7.71 -9.63 -7.65
CA SER A 94 8.00 -8.26 -8.06
C SER A 94 7.36 -7.27 -7.12
N VAL A 95 8.04 -6.15 -6.89
CA VAL A 95 7.48 -4.97 -6.23
C VAL A 95 7.40 -3.85 -7.25
N TYR A 96 6.20 -3.29 -7.40
CA TYR A 96 5.93 -2.17 -8.28
C TYR A 96 5.73 -0.91 -7.44
N LEU A 97 6.42 0.16 -7.83
CA LEU A 97 6.32 1.47 -7.21
C LEU A 97 5.70 2.44 -8.21
N PHE A 98 4.54 2.99 -7.85
CA PHE A 98 3.84 3.99 -8.65
C PHE A 98 3.84 5.35 -7.95
N ASP A 99 3.73 6.39 -8.77
CA ASP A 99 3.53 7.76 -8.32
C ASP A 99 2.16 7.87 -7.61
N GLY A 100 2.14 8.38 -6.38
CA GLY A 100 0.90 8.60 -5.62
C GLY A 100 0.08 9.80 -6.08
N VAL A 101 0.55 10.60 -7.03
CA VAL A 101 -0.22 11.71 -7.62
C VAL A 101 -0.74 11.35 -9.00
N GLN A 102 0.09 10.72 -9.84
CA GLN A 102 -0.26 10.39 -11.22
C GLN A 102 -0.70 8.93 -11.37
N PRO A 103 -2.01 8.65 -11.59
CA PRO A 103 -2.51 7.29 -11.76
C PRO A 103 -1.77 6.51 -12.85
N GLY A 104 -1.30 5.30 -12.53
CA GLY A 104 -0.63 4.40 -13.49
C GLY A 104 0.80 4.78 -13.89
N ARG A 105 1.37 5.87 -13.35
CA ARG A 105 2.77 6.22 -13.61
C ARG A 105 3.69 5.33 -12.79
N LEU A 106 4.27 4.31 -13.43
CA LEU A 106 5.29 3.46 -12.83
C LEU A 106 6.59 4.25 -12.61
N LEU A 107 7.09 4.26 -11.38
CA LEU A 107 8.38 4.84 -11.01
C LEU A 107 9.48 3.79 -11.10
N LYS A 108 9.22 2.60 -10.53
CA LYS A 108 10.20 1.51 -10.46
C LYS A 108 9.52 0.16 -10.37
N LYS A 109 10.15 -0.86 -10.97
CA LYS A 109 9.83 -2.27 -10.75
C LYS A 109 11.11 -2.96 -10.27
N VAL A 110 11.00 -3.72 -9.19
CA VAL A 110 12.10 -4.51 -8.64
C VAL A 110 11.68 -5.97 -8.60
N ASP A 111 12.52 -6.84 -9.15
CA ASP A 111 12.29 -8.29 -9.21
C ASP A 111 13.19 -9.00 -8.19
N TYR A 112 12.61 -9.96 -7.46
CA TYR A 112 13.27 -10.75 -6.43
C TYR A 112 13.27 -12.25 -6.80
N ASP A 113 14.09 -13.04 -6.13
CA ASP A 113 14.14 -14.50 -6.32
C ASP A 113 13.08 -15.25 -5.47
N TYR A 114 12.48 -14.58 -4.49
CA TYR A 114 11.40 -15.08 -3.61
C TYR A 114 10.06 -14.38 -3.85
N ASP A 115 8.98 -14.98 -3.35
CA ASP A 115 7.64 -14.38 -3.41
C ASP A 115 7.46 -13.30 -2.34
N VAL A 116 7.05 -12.11 -2.76
CA VAL A 116 6.82 -10.95 -1.90
C VAL A 116 5.34 -10.91 -1.51
N ALA A 117 5.08 -11.02 -0.21
CA ALA A 117 3.72 -10.93 0.34
C ALA A 117 3.31 -9.49 0.60
N SER A 118 4.20 -8.68 1.16
CA SER A 118 3.98 -7.25 1.32
C SER A 118 5.27 -6.46 1.18
N ALA A 119 5.15 -5.22 0.73
CA ALA A 119 6.24 -4.28 0.62
C ALA A 119 5.81 -2.88 1.05
N ALA A 120 6.69 -2.17 1.73
CA ALA A 120 6.48 -0.80 2.16
C ALA A 120 7.72 0.04 1.87
N VAL A 121 7.53 1.33 1.57
CA VAL A 121 8.60 2.25 1.22
C VAL A 121 8.66 3.42 2.19
N ASN A 122 9.88 3.83 2.49
CA ASN A 122 10.17 5.09 3.17
C ASN A 122 10.99 5.97 2.23
N SER A 123 10.33 6.99 1.67
CA SER A 123 10.91 7.95 0.71
C SER A 123 11.90 8.92 1.34
N GLU A 124 11.95 9.04 2.67
CA GLU A 124 12.86 9.91 3.39
C GLU A 124 14.21 9.25 3.63
N SER A 125 14.18 8.02 4.15
CA SER A 125 15.38 7.21 4.35
C SER A 125 15.87 6.50 3.09
N GLY A 126 15.06 6.49 2.03
CA GLY A 126 15.37 5.76 0.79
C GLY A 126 15.36 4.24 1.00
N ARG A 127 14.49 3.73 1.87
CA ARG A 127 14.42 2.30 2.21
C ARG A 127 13.16 1.65 1.68
N LEU A 128 13.30 0.41 1.22
CA LEU A 128 12.22 -0.48 0.85
C LEU A 128 12.29 -1.71 1.77
N VAL A 129 11.19 -2.06 2.42
CA VAL A 129 11.11 -3.26 3.27
C VAL A 129 10.16 -4.22 2.64
N THR A 130 10.54 -5.48 2.57
CA THR A 130 9.72 -6.56 2.01
C THR A 130 9.53 -7.68 3.03
N GLY A 131 8.32 -8.24 3.02
CA GLY A 131 7.95 -9.47 3.70
C GLY A 131 7.63 -10.56 2.67
N SER A 132 7.94 -11.80 3.02
CA SER A 132 7.72 -12.95 2.15
C SER A 132 6.73 -13.93 2.76
N ALA A 133 5.94 -14.57 1.90
CA ALA A 133 5.05 -15.66 2.27
C ALA A 133 5.81 -16.97 2.58
N ASN A 134 7.03 -17.11 2.08
CA ASN A 134 7.80 -18.35 2.15
C ASN A 134 9.05 -18.23 3.04
N ASP A 135 9.23 -17.08 3.67
CA ASP A 135 10.41 -16.80 4.49
C ASP A 135 10.03 -16.11 5.80
N THR A 136 10.88 -16.25 6.80
CA THR A 136 10.69 -15.64 8.13
C THR A 136 11.54 -14.39 8.32
N TRP A 137 12.20 -13.93 7.25
CA TRP A 137 13.07 -12.77 7.27
C TRP A 137 12.39 -11.58 6.62
N ALA A 138 12.43 -10.44 7.30
CA ALA A 138 12.12 -9.16 6.67
C ALA A 138 13.40 -8.62 6.05
N ARG A 139 13.37 -8.28 4.76
CA ARG A 139 14.52 -7.78 4.03
C ARG A 139 14.36 -6.29 3.78
N VAL A 140 15.45 -5.55 3.98
CA VAL A 140 15.54 -4.10 3.79
C VAL A 140 16.48 -3.82 2.64
N TYR A 141 16.00 -3.06 1.68
CA TYR A 141 16.71 -2.69 0.46
C TYR A 141 16.89 -1.17 0.37
N ASP A 142 17.94 -0.75 -0.34
CA ASP A 142 18.08 0.63 -0.78
C ASP A 142 17.18 0.87 -2.00
N LEU A 143 16.34 1.90 -1.91
CA LEU A 143 15.36 2.24 -2.94
C LEU A 143 16.01 2.70 -4.25
N ASN A 144 17.23 3.24 -4.20
CA ASN A 144 17.92 3.78 -5.37
C ASN A 144 18.80 2.72 -6.02
N THR A 145 19.55 1.95 -5.23
CA THR A 145 20.54 0.99 -5.74
C THR A 145 20.03 -0.45 -5.85
N ASP A 146 18.87 -0.76 -5.25
CA ASP A 146 18.34 -2.13 -5.13
C ASP A 146 19.25 -3.08 -4.33
N GLU A 147 20.23 -2.55 -3.60
CA GLU A 147 21.12 -3.35 -2.77
C GLU A 147 20.41 -3.78 -1.48
N GLU A 148 20.59 -5.05 -1.10
CA GLU A 148 20.14 -5.55 0.20
C GLU A 148 20.99 -4.94 1.31
N LEU A 149 20.37 -4.10 2.14
CA LEU A 149 21.04 -3.41 3.24
C LEU A 149 21.07 -4.29 4.49
N GLU A 150 19.93 -4.87 4.84
CA GLU A 150 19.76 -5.59 6.11
C GLU A 150 18.73 -6.72 5.98
N VAL A 151 18.95 -7.78 6.76
CA VAL A 151 18.00 -8.88 6.93
C VAL A 151 17.63 -8.97 8.41
N GLN A 152 16.38 -8.66 8.71
CA GLN A 152 15.84 -8.73 10.07
C GLN A 152 15.37 -10.14 10.37
N LYS A 153 16.18 -10.83 11.17
CA LYS A 153 15.90 -12.19 11.66
C LYS A 153 15.21 -12.09 13.00
N GLY A 154 14.09 -12.77 13.15
CA GLY A 154 13.41 -12.86 14.43
C GLY A 154 12.00 -13.41 14.36
N HIS A 155 11.34 -13.35 13.20
CA HIS A 155 10.08 -14.05 13.01
C HIS A 155 10.30 -15.56 12.86
N HIS A 156 9.28 -16.30 13.26
CA HIS A 156 9.25 -17.77 13.20
C HIS A 156 8.21 -18.28 12.19
N GLY A 157 7.63 -17.39 11.40
CA GLY A 157 6.70 -17.73 10.32
C GLY A 157 6.73 -16.69 9.19
N PRO A 158 5.94 -16.91 8.13
CA PRO A 158 5.77 -15.99 7.01
C PRO A 158 5.45 -14.57 7.44
N ILE A 159 5.95 -13.58 6.70
CA ILE A 159 5.70 -12.16 6.95
C ILE A 159 4.69 -11.65 5.92
N TRP A 160 3.46 -11.45 6.37
CA TRP A 160 2.33 -11.10 5.52
C TRP A 160 2.12 -9.60 5.37
N SER A 161 2.58 -8.80 6.32
CA SER A 161 2.37 -7.36 6.32
C SER A 161 3.62 -6.64 6.82
N VAL A 162 3.91 -5.52 6.17
CA VAL A 162 5.00 -4.62 6.49
C VAL A 162 4.45 -3.22 6.35
N SER A 163 4.68 -2.35 7.33
CA SER A 163 4.26 -0.94 7.25
C SER A 163 5.29 -0.06 7.93
N PHE A 164 5.57 1.09 7.34
CA PHE A 164 6.32 2.14 8.02
C PHE A 164 5.44 2.91 9.01
N SER A 165 6.07 3.48 10.03
CA SER A 165 5.42 4.49 10.87
C SER A 165 5.23 5.79 10.08
N PRO A 166 4.19 6.58 10.38
CA PRO A 166 3.95 7.86 9.70
C PRO A 166 5.11 8.86 9.83
N ASP A 167 5.91 8.73 10.89
CA ASP A 167 7.12 9.53 11.12
C ASP A 167 8.38 8.97 10.46
N GLY A 168 8.28 7.82 9.78
CA GLY A 168 9.38 7.18 9.06
C GLY A 168 10.49 6.60 9.95
N LYS A 169 10.36 6.60 11.28
CA LYS A 169 11.44 6.16 12.20
C LYS A 169 11.41 4.67 12.52
N LEU A 170 10.25 4.06 12.42
CA LEU A 170 10.00 2.66 12.69
C LEU A 170 9.36 1.99 11.48
N TYR A 171 9.48 0.68 11.41
CA TYR A 171 8.60 -0.15 10.61
C TYR A 171 8.17 -1.37 11.41
N GLY A 172 6.92 -1.77 11.20
CA GLY A 172 6.35 -2.98 11.78
C GLY A 172 6.33 -4.10 10.75
N THR A 173 6.57 -5.32 11.22
CA THR A 173 6.40 -6.55 10.44
C THR A 173 5.41 -7.45 11.18
N GLY A 174 4.37 -7.88 10.47
CA GLY A 174 3.35 -8.79 10.96
C GLY A 174 3.55 -10.18 10.37
N SER A 175 3.63 -11.19 11.24
CA SER A 175 3.90 -12.57 10.83
C SER A 175 2.79 -13.53 11.25
N GLU A 176 2.73 -14.66 10.54
CA GLU A 176 1.89 -15.81 10.90
C GLU A 176 2.30 -16.46 12.22
N ASP A 177 3.49 -16.15 12.75
CA ASP A 177 3.90 -16.57 14.09
C ASP A 177 3.06 -15.92 15.23
N GLY A 178 2.09 -15.08 14.88
CA GLY A 178 1.19 -14.40 15.82
C GLY A 178 1.84 -13.19 16.50
N THR A 179 3.02 -12.77 16.04
CA THR A 179 3.74 -11.64 16.62
C THR A 179 3.87 -10.48 15.63
N ILE A 180 3.95 -9.28 16.20
CA ILE A 180 4.36 -8.07 15.50
C ILE A 180 5.73 -7.70 16.03
N LYS A 181 6.68 -7.43 15.12
CA LYS A 181 8.00 -6.91 15.49
C LYS A 181 8.16 -5.49 14.97
N LEU A 182 8.72 -4.64 15.81
CA LEU A 182 9.02 -3.24 15.48
C LEU A 182 10.52 -3.11 15.31
N TRP A 183 10.91 -2.47 14.21
CA TRP A 183 12.30 -2.29 13.80
C TRP A 183 12.57 -0.82 13.54
N LYS A 184 13.80 -0.39 13.78
CA LYS A 184 14.21 0.98 13.48
C LYS A 184 14.49 1.13 12.00
N ALA A 185 13.91 2.14 11.39
CA ALA A 185 14.15 2.50 10.00
C ALA A 185 15.49 3.24 9.82
N CYS A 186 15.90 4.04 10.80
CA CYS A 186 17.15 4.82 10.75
C CYS A 186 18.23 4.20 11.64
N ARG A 187 19.46 4.07 11.11
CA ARG A 187 20.67 3.90 11.93
C ARG A 187 21.13 5.25 12.47
N GLU A 188 20.37 5.83 13.39
CA GLU A 188 21.01 6.75 14.34
C GLU A 188 21.93 5.91 15.24
N PRO A 189 23.20 6.31 15.46
CA PRO A 189 24.12 5.56 16.30
C PRO A 189 23.56 5.51 17.72
N TYR A 190 23.09 4.33 18.13
CA TYR A 190 22.74 3.92 19.50
C TYR A 190 22.53 5.07 20.50
N GLY A 191 21.41 5.80 20.37
CA GLY A 191 21.03 6.87 21.30
C GLY A 191 19.60 6.70 21.77
N LEU A 192 19.44 6.10 22.95
CA LEU A 192 18.25 6.09 23.81
C LEU A 192 16.88 5.80 23.16
N TRP A 193 16.49 4.53 23.24
CA TRP A 193 15.08 4.18 23.42
C TRP A 193 14.84 4.22 24.93
N ARG A 194 13.98 5.13 25.39
CA ARG A 194 13.28 5.05 26.67
C ARG A 194 11.80 5.07 26.38
#